data_AF-A0ABD1HZ63-F1
#
_entry.id   AF-A0ABD1HZ63-F1
#
_cell.length_a   1.000
_cell.length_b   1.000
_cell.length_c   1.000
_cell.angle_alpha   90.00
_cell.angle_beta   90.00
_cell.angle_gamma   90.00
#
_symmetry.space_group_name_H-M   'P 1'
#
loop_
_entity.id
_entity.type
_entity.pdbx_description
1 polymer ?
#
loop_
_entity_poly.entity_id
_entity_poly.type
_entity_poly.pdbx_seq_one_letter_code
_entity_poly.pdbx_strand_id
1 'polypeptide(L)'
;MNFSVKALSKGGGRAGVLQVGGCSLETPALLLSTRKGLPAFISPDLLSTLPTPDSRLLQFSPLHFLEGISLKAVSEMGGLHQMLGLKEHVFVANPADPILSVPDYQSSNKIGASFETPSGRFLIKPGQYMEMISSMRPDIWVTLADEVPAWVSDKRNRVSIQRTMRWLDDCLALAKANDTGGAVFGSIIGGSKINDRKYCAQEVSRRNVEGFNIVGFGLGESMDERPTLLRAVTESLPEDKPRQISGLGLPEEVLQGVAAGVDLFNSTYIYHLTIGGFALTFPSEEIERHVSVDQLNDTIRDDGTKINLKATIYRKDTSRILEGCKCYTCQNHTKAYINHLFNVHEMLAQILLEIHNTYHYLGFFRKIRDTIREGTFEEFRQKFVESRREHAAPAAADNTDTDSAADNADTAALCA
;
A
#
# COMPACT_ATOMS: atom_id res chain seq x y z
N MET A 1 22.77 -3.91 -4.20
CA MET A 1 21.87 -3.30 -3.19
C MET A 1 22.53 -3.38 -1.84
N ASN A 2 22.35 -2.39 -0.96
CA ASN A 2 22.81 -2.43 0.43
C ASN A 2 21.70 -1.90 1.34
N PHE A 3 21.44 -2.57 2.46
CA PHE A 3 20.47 -2.14 3.46
C PHE A 3 21.15 -2.05 4.82
N SER A 4 20.86 -0.97 5.56
CA SER A 4 21.37 -0.79 6.91
C SER A 4 20.30 -0.22 7.83
N VAL A 5 20.11 -0.86 8.98
CA VAL A 5 19.26 -0.34 10.05
C VAL A 5 20.05 0.73 10.82
N LYS A 6 19.44 1.90 11.03
CA LYS A 6 20.04 3.06 11.72
C LYS A 6 19.48 3.28 13.11
N ALA A 7 18.20 2.99 13.32
CA ALA A 7 17.55 3.10 14.61
C ALA A 7 16.50 1.99 14.80
N LEU A 8 16.28 1.64 16.06
CA LEU A 8 15.25 0.70 16.51
C LEU A 8 14.45 1.40 17.61
N SER A 9 13.12 1.22 17.60
CA SER A 9 12.25 1.72 18.67
C SER A 9 11.83 0.61 19.62
N LYS A 10 11.61 0.96 20.90
CA LYS A 10 11.10 0.05 21.93
C LYS A 10 9.70 -0.50 21.61
N GLY A 11 8.89 0.26 20.86
CA GLY A 11 7.58 -0.16 20.38
C GLY A 11 7.61 -1.08 19.16
N GLY A 12 8.81 -1.55 18.77
CA GLY A 12 9.03 -2.16 17.46
C GLY A 12 9.25 -1.11 16.39
N GLY A 13 9.57 -1.56 15.17
CA GLY A 13 9.94 -0.68 14.07
C GLY A 13 11.43 -0.39 13.99
N ARG A 14 11.87 -0.25 12.73
CA ARG A 14 13.26 -0.05 12.33
C ARG A 14 13.29 1.09 11.33
N ALA A 15 14.13 2.08 11.60
CA ALA A 15 14.45 3.13 10.63
C ALA A 15 15.79 2.78 9.99
N GLY A 16 15.83 2.72 8.66
CA GLY A 16 16.98 2.26 7.91
C GLY A 16 17.25 3.07 6.65
N VAL A 17 18.25 2.65 5.91
CA VAL A 17 18.61 3.21 4.60
C VAL A 17 18.84 2.07 3.62
N LEU A 18 18.13 2.12 2.49
CA LEU A 18 18.23 1.24 1.34
C LEU A 18 18.96 1.96 0.20
N GLN A 19 20.12 1.41 -0.20
CA GLN A 19 20.89 1.85 -1.36
C GLN A 19 20.63 0.92 -2.54
N VAL A 20 19.98 1.44 -3.58
CA VAL A 20 19.55 0.66 -4.75
C VAL A 20 19.38 1.58 -5.96
N GLY A 21 19.77 1.12 -7.17
CA GLY A 21 19.60 1.90 -8.40
C GLY A 21 20.28 3.29 -8.39
N GLY A 22 21.37 3.46 -7.63
CA GLY A 22 22.01 4.76 -7.42
C GLY A 22 21.24 5.72 -6.49
N CYS A 23 20.11 5.29 -5.93
CA CYS A 23 19.30 6.04 -4.98
C CYS A 23 19.51 5.58 -3.54
N SER A 24 19.44 6.53 -2.61
CA SER A 24 19.41 6.32 -1.17
C SER A 24 18.00 6.61 -0.65
N LEU A 25 17.29 5.58 -0.21
CA LEU A 25 15.92 5.68 0.30
C LEU A 25 15.90 5.35 1.79
N GLU A 26 15.20 6.16 2.58
CA GLU A 26 15.03 5.89 4.01
C GLU A 26 13.84 4.97 4.25
N THR A 27 13.95 4.02 5.18
CA THR A 27 12.86 3.11 5.55
C THR A 27 12.35 3.42 6.98
N PRO A 28 11.06 3.20 7.30
CA PRO A 28 10.01 2.65 6.43
C PRO A 28 9.66 3.55 5.23
N ALA A 29 9.37 2.93 4.08
CA ALA A 29 9.02 3.64 2.83
C ALA A 29 7.81 3.03 2.12
N LEU A 30 7.09 3.89 1.40
CA LEU A 30 6.01 3.51 0.50
C LEU A 30 6.56 3.24 -0.91
N LEU A 31 6.09 2.17 -1.54
CA LEU A 31 6.22 1.91 -2.96
C LEU A 31 4.99 2.48 -3.65
N LEU A 32 5.18 3.46 -4.53
CA LEU A 32 4.07 4.01 -5.31
C LEU A 32 3.65 2.99 -6.38
N SER A 33 2.42 2.50 -6.25
CA SER A 33 1.83 1.58 -7.23
C SER A 33 1.69 2.27 -8.58
N THR A 34 2.17 1.65 -9.65
CA THR A 34 2.07 2.18 -11.01
C THR A 34 1.16 1.33 -11.88
N ARG A 35 0.61 1.95 -12.92
CA ARG A 35 -0.02 1.25 -14.05
C ARG A 35 0.76 1.55 -15.31
N LYS A 36 1.25 0.50 -15.96
CA LYS A 36 2.09 0.64 -17.17
C LYS A 36 3.31 1.57 -16.94
N GLY A 37 3.83 1.58 -15.70
CA GLY A 37 5.08 2.25 -15.34
C GLY A 37 4.97 3.63 -14.69
N LEU A 38 3.78 4.23 -14.62
CA LEU A 38 3.55 5.52 -13.94
C LEU A 38 2.50 5.40 -12.83
N PRO A 39 2.63 6.16 -11.72
CA PRO A 39 1.57 6.27 -10.73
C PRO A 39 0.26 6.71 -11.39
N ALA A 40 -0.88 6.21 -10.89
CA ALA A 40 -2.17 6.57 -11.47
C ALA A 40 -2.35 8.09 -11.46
N PHE A 41 -2.88 8.67 -12.54
CA PHE A 41 -3.13 10.12 -12.67
C PHE A 41 -1.91 11.06 -12.60
N ILE A 42 -0.70 10.56 -12.32
CA ILE A 42 0.52 11.37 -12.29
C ILE A 42 1.30 11.15 -13.58
N SER A 43 1.29 12.14 -14.46
CA SER A 43 2.13 12.17 -15.65
C SER A 43 3.59 12.45 -15.30
N PRO A 44 4.56 12.16 -16.20
CA PRO A 44 5.98 12.33 -15.90
C PRO A 44 6.38 13.76 -15.47
N ASP A 45 5.75 14.79 -16.03
CA ASP A 45 5.94 16.19 -15.67
C ASP A 45 5.45 16.51 -14.25
N LEU A 46 4.42 15.82 -13.78
CA LEU A 46 3.86 15.97 -12.44
C LEU A 46 4.65 15.22 -11.35
N LEU A 47 5.50 14.25 -11.69
CA LEU A 47 6.33 13.54 -10.69
C LEU A 47 7.19 14.50 -9.86
N SER A 48 7.65 15.59 -10.48
CA SER A 48 8.44 16.64 -9.81
C SER A 48 7.68 17.38 -8.69
N THR A 49 6.34 17.30 -8.69
CA THR A 49 5.49 17.88 -7.64
C THR A 49 5.45 17.03 -6.36
N LEU A 50 5.92 15.78 -6.43
CA LEU A 50 5.91 14.84 -5.32
C LEU A 50 7.21 14.93 -4.49
N PRO A 51 7.15 14.66 -3.16
CA PRO A 51 8.32 14.72 -2.29
C PRO A 51 9.46 13.79 -2.72
N THR A 52 10.63 14.34 -3.00
CA THR A 52 11.87 13.60 -3.27
C THR A 52 12.71 13.48 -2.00
N PRO A 53 13.40 12.34 -1.75
CA PRO A 53 13.50 11.14 -2.59
C PRO A 53 12.36 10.13 -2.42
N ASP A 54 11.43 10.35 -1.49
CA ASP A 54 10.38 9.38 -1.14
C ASP A 54 9.50 8.95 -2.33
N SER A 55 9.27 9.83 -3.31
CA SER A 55 8.49 9.55 -4.53
C SER A 55 9.23 8.74 -5.60
N ARG A 56 10.53 8.47 -5.43
CA ARG A 56 11.35 7.80 -6.46
C ARG A 56 11.20 6.29 -6.47
N LEU A 57 10.54 5.70 -5.47
CA LEU A 57 10.36 4.26 -5.35
C LEU A 57 9.03 3.84 -5.99
N LEU A 58 9.10 3.24 -7.18
CA LEU A 58 7.94 2.87 -7.99
C LEU A 58 7.80 1.36 -8.07
N GLN A 59 6.60 0.86 -7.77
CA GLN A 59 6.25 -0.54 -8.01
C GLN A 59 5.51 -0.68 -9.34
N PHE A 60 5.86 -1.69 -10.14
CA PHE A 60 5.11 -2.03 -11.34
C PHE A 60 4.87 -3.55 -11.43
N SER A 61 3.81 -3.94 -12.14
CA SER A 61 3.62 -5.33 -12.54
C SER A 61 4.13 -5.54 -13.97
N PRO A 62 5.05 -6.49 -14.21
CA PRO A 62 5.45 -6.86 -15.56
C PRO A 62 4.26 -7.26 -16.46
N LEU A 63 3.18 -7.75 -15.86
CA LEU A 63 1.98 -8.20 -16.59
C LEU A 63 1.25 -7.05 -17.28
N HIS A 64 1.41 -5.80 -16.82
CA HIS A 64 0.80 -4.62 -17.46
C HIS A 64 1.30 -4.36 -18.88
N PHE A 65 2.45 -4.91 -19.25
CA PHE A 65 3.10 -4.68 -20.53
C PHE A 65 2.90 -5.82 -21.52
N LEU A 66 2.25 -6.91 -21.11
CA LEU A 66 1.89 -7.99 -22.04
C LEU A 66 0.93 -7.53 -23.14
N GLU A 67 0.16 -6.48 -22.86
CA GLU A 67 -0.77 -5.85 -23.77
C GLU A 67 -0.13 -4.65 -24.46
N GLY A 68 0.43 -4.88 -25.65
CA GLY A 68 0.73 -3.80 -26.60
C GLY A 68 2.20 -3.56 -26.90
N ILE A 69 3.15 -3.99 -26.05
CA ILE A 69 4.58 -3.92 -26.37
C ILE A 69 5.27 -5.28 -26.19
N SER A 70 6.08 -5.67 -27.17
CA SER A 70 6.85 -6.90 -27.07
C SER A 70 8.02 -6.73 -26.10
N LEU A 71 8.36 -7.79 -25.37
CA LEU A 71 9.53 -7.79 -24.47
C LEU A 71 10.83 -7.47 -25.22
N LYS A 72 10.95 -7.90 -26.47
CA LYS A 72 12.08 -7.55 -27.34
C LYS A 72 12.19 -6.04 -27.54
N ALA A 73 11.09 -5.37 -27.85
CA ALA A 73 11.07 -3.91 -28.00
C ALA A 73 11.46 -3.19 -26.69
N VAL A 74 10.97 -3.67 -25.53
CA VAL A 74 11.36 -3.12 -24.22
C VAL A 74 12.87 -3.26 -23.99
N SER A 75 13.44 -4.42 -24.31
CA SER A 75 14.88 -4.68 -24.19
C SER A 75 15.72 -3.81 -25.13
N GLU A 76 15.27 -3.63 -26.38
CA GLU A 76 15.90 -2.78 -27.40
C GLU A 76 15.88 -1.29 -27.01
N MET A 77 14.85 -0.84 -26.29
CA MET A 77 14.81 0.51 -25.72
C MET A 77 15.72 0.69 -24.50
N GLY A 78 16.32 -0.37 -23.98
CA GLY A 78 17.24 -0.33 -22.85
C GLY A 78 16.63 -0.75 -21.50
N GLY A 79 15.36 -1.16 -21.47
CA GLY A 79 14.63 -1.49 -20.25
C GLY A 79 13.65 -0.39 -19.82
N LEU A 80 13.02 -0.59 -18.66
CA LEU A 80 11.88 0.22 -18.23
C LEU A 80 12.25 1.68 -17.94
N HIS A 81 13.41 1.92 -17.30
CA HIS A 81 13.90 3.27 -17.00
C HIS A 81 14.03 4.13 -18.26
N GLN A 82 14.64 3.60 -19.32
CA GLN A 82 14.81 4.30 -20.60
C GLN A 82 13.47 4.47 -21.31
N MET A 83 12.64 3.42 -21.34
CA MET A 83 11.34 3.46 -21.99
C MET A 83 10.43 4.55 -21.41
N LEU A 84 10.47 4.76 -20.10
CA LEU A 84 9.63 5.74 -19.41
C LEU A 84 10.31 7.10 -19.19
N GLY A 85 11.60 7.22 -19.50
CA GLY A 85 12.39 8.43 -19.22
C GLY A 85 12.66 8.67 -17.71
N LEU A 86 12.53 7.64 -16.87
CA LEU A 86 12.63 7.72 -15.41
C LEU A 86 13.94 7.14 -14.88
N LYS A 87 15.06 7.73 -15.31
CA LYS A 87 16.42 7.21 -15.00
C LYS A 87 16.82 7.29 -13.53
N GLU A 88 16.28 8.26 -12.80
CA GLU A 88 16.59 8.52 -11.38
C GLU A 88 15.61 7.81 -10.43
N HIS A 89 14.74 6.94 -10.94
CA HIS A 89 13.75 6.22 -10.15
C HIS A 89 14.20 4.78 -9.91
N VAL A 90 13.73 4.21 -8.81
CA VAL A 90 13.93 2.81 -8.46
C VAL A 90 12.68 2.04 -8.83
N PHE A 91 12.80 1.06 -9.71
CA PHE A 91 11.70 0.20 -10.11
C PHE A 91 11.72 -1.14 -9.36
N VAL A 92 10.60 -1.43 -8.70
CA VAL A 92 10.34 -2.71 -8.02
C VAL A 92 9.30 -3.50 -8.82
N ALA A 93 9.73 -4.61 -9.41
CA ALA A 93 8.83 -5.51 -10.13
C ALA A 93 8.13 -6.46 -9.15
N ASN A 94 6.81 -6.35 -9.06
CA ASN A 94 5.96 -7.28 -8.32
C ASN A 94 5.04 -8.01 -9.29
N PRO A 95 4.98 -9.36 -9.32
CA PRO A 95 4.14 -10.08 -10.26
C PRO A 95 2.66 -9.65 -10.21
N ALA A 96 2.09 -9.52 -9.01
CA ALA A 96 0.71 -9.13 -8.83
C ALA A 96 0.51 -7.64 -9.11
N ASP A 97 -0.54 -7.30 -9.88
CA ASP A 97 -1.04 -5.93 -9.96
C ASP A 97 -1.79 -5.62 -8.67
N PRO A 98 -1.31 -4.68 -7.84
CA PRO A 98 -1.97 -4.39 -6.57
C PRO A 98 -3.34 -3.70 -6.80
N ILE A 99 -3.60 -3.09 -7.96
CA ILE A 99 -4.81 -2.31 -8.25
C ILE A 99 -5.94 -3.15 -8.87
N LEU A 100 -5.62 -4.00 -9.85
CA LEU A 100 -6.64 -4.73 -10.64
C LEU A 100 -6.58 -6.25 -10.52
N SER A 101 -5.45 -6.83 -10.11
CA SER A 101 -5.36 -8.28 -9.95
C SER A 101 -5.90 -8.67 -8.57
N VAL A 102 -7.09 -9.25 -8.55
CA VAL A 102 -7.47 -10.12 -7.43
C VAL A 102 -6.73 -11.45 -7.64
N PRO A 103 -6.00 -11.98 -6.64
CA PRO A 103 -5.39 -13.29 -6.77
C PRO A 103 -6.45 -14.36 -7.03
N ASP A 104 -6.49 -14.95 -8.24
CA ASP A 104 -7.27 -16.16 -8.48
C ASP A 104 -6.52 -17.37 -7.92
N TYR A 105 -6.68 -17.54 -6.61
CA TYR A 105 -6.05 -18.60 -5.83
C TYR A 105 -6.50 -20.01 -6.24
N GLN A 106 -7.57 -20.16 -7.04
CA GLN A 106 -8.07 -21.47 -7.47
C GLN A 106 -7.36 -21.97 -8.74
N SER A 107 -6.86 -21.06 -9.57
CA SER A 107 -6.33 -21.39 -10.90
C SER A 107 -4.82 -21.62 -10.95
N SER A 108 -4.08 -21.12 -9.97
CA SER A 108 -2.66 -21.43 -9.81
C SER A 108 -2.43 -22.93 -9.69
N ASN A 109 -1.45 -23.44 -10.44
CA ASN A 109 -1.20 -24.88 -10.52
C ASN A 109 0.30 -25.20 -10.38
N LYS A 110 0.72 -26.45 -10.63
CA LYS A 110 2.14 -26.83 -10.48
C LYS A 110 3.08 -26.16 -11.50
N ILE A 111 2.54 -25.68 -12.61
CA ILE A 111 3.28 -25.17 -13.78
C ILE A 111 3.56 -23.68 -13.65
N GLY A 112 2.64 -22.91 -13.08
CA GLY A 112 2.77 -21.46 -12.97
C GLY A 112 1.73 -20.81 -12.06
N ALA A 113 1.96 -19.53 -11.79
CA ALA A 113 1.06 -18.67 -11.03
C ALA A 113 -0.01 -18.11 -11.96
N SER A 114 -1.26 -18.06 -11.50
CA SER A 114 -2.38 -17.52 -12.26
C SER A 114 -2.67 -16.08 -11.83
N PHE A 115 -2.82 -15.19 -12.80
CA PHE A 115 -3.16 -13.78 -12.58
C PHE A 115 -4.38 -13.41 -13.41
N GLU A 116 -5.35 -12.74 -12.76
CA GLU A 116 -6.44 -12.07 -13.46
C GLU A 116 -5.98 -10.68 -13.87
N THR A 117 -6.17 -10.36 -15.14
CA THR A 117 -5.82 -9.05 -15.73
C THR A 117 -7.02 -8.50 -16.48
N PRO A 118 -7.03 -7.20 -16.85
CA PRO A 118 -8.07 -6.65 -17.70
C PRO A 118 -8.28 -7.39 -19.05
N SER A 119 -7.26 -8.06 -19.59
CA SER A 119 -7.40 -8.90 -20.80
C SER A 119 -7.62 -10.38 -20.53
N GLY A 120 -7.99 -10.73 -19.30
CA GLY A 120 -8.31 -12.10 -18.89
C GLY A 120 -7.21 -12.76 -18.08
N ARG A 121 -7.32 -14.09 -17.96
CA ARG A 121 -6.49 -14.90 -17.09
C ARG A 121 -5.21 -15.34 -17.79
N PHE A 122 -4.08 -15.12 -17.13
CA PHE A 122 -2.78 -15.59 -17.58
C PHE A 122 -2.14 -16.56 -16.58
N LEU A 123 -1.68 -17.72 -17.07
CA LEU A 123 -0.86 -18.64 -16.31
C LEU A 123 0.62 -18.38 -16.64
N ILE A 124 1.35 -17.80 -15.69
CA ILE A 124 2.72 -17.35 -15.87
C ILE A 124 3.69 -18.36 -15.25
N LYS A 125 4.54 -18.93 -16.10
CA LYS A 125 5.62 -19.84 -15.68
C LYS A 125 6.85 -19.05 -15.20
N PRO A 126 7.69 -19.62 -14.32
CA PRO A 126 8.96 -19.00 -13.92
C PRO A 126 9.82 -18.52 -15.11
N GLY A 127 9.94 -19.34 -16.15
CA GLY A 127 10.67 -18.98 -17.38
C GLY A 127 10.14 -17.71 -18.05
N GLN A 128 8.82 -17.62 -18.24
CA GLN A 128 8.17 -16.46 -18.87
C GLN A 128 8.32 -15.21 -17.99
N TYR A 129 8.15 -15.37 -16.68
CA TYR A 129 8.34 -14.27 -15.73
C TYR A 129 9.77 -13.71 -15.79
N MET A 130 10.78 -14.59 -15.77
CA MET A 130 12.18 -14.17 -15.83
C MET A 130 12.56 -13.55 -17.17
N GLU A 131 11.88 -13.91 -18.26
CA GLU A 131 12.01 -13.24 -19.56
C GLU A 131 11.53 -11.78 -19.50
N MET A 132 10.44 -11.52 -18.78
CA MET A 132 9.94 -10.16 -18.54
C MET A 132 10.92 -9.36 -17.68
N ILE A 133 11.40 -9.93 -16.57
CA ILE A 133 12.35 -9.27 -15.66
C ILE A 133 13.65 -8.92 -16.40
N SER A 134 14.19 -9.86 -17.19
CA SER A 134 15.43 -9.62 -17.95
C SER A 134 15.27 -8.53 -19.02
N SER A 135 14.08 -8.42 -19.62
CA SER A 135 13.78 -7.41 -20.63
C SER A 135 13.54 -6.03 -20.03
N MET A 136 12.86 -5.98 -18.87
CA MET A 136 12.47 -4.73 -18.20
C MET A 136 13.58 -4.17 -17.31
N ARG A 137 14.49 -5.01 -16.81
CA ARG A 137 15.66 -4.65 -15.98
C ARG A 137 15.30 -3.80 -14.74
N PRO A 138 14.40 -4.28 -13.87
CA PRO A 138 14.07 -3.57 -12.64
C PRO A 138 15.24 -3.57 -11.65
N ASP A 139 15.26 -2.61 -10.73
CA ASP A 139 16.27 -2.55 -9.67
C ASP A 139 16.07 -3.62 -8.59
N ILE A 140 14.80 -3.95 -8.32
CA ILE A 140 14.37 -5.02 -7.41
C ILE A 140 13.27 -5.83 -8.10
N TRP A 141 13.29 -7.15 -7.96
CA TRP A 141 12.20 -8.00 -8.42
C TRP A 141 11.83 -9.06 -7.39
N VAL A 142 10.53 -9.35 -7.33
CA VAL A 142 9.91 -10.25 -6.35
C VAL A 142 9.60 -11.59 -6.99
N THR A 143 9.95 -12.70 -6.35
CA THR A 143 9.68 -14.04 -6.90
C THR A 143 8.18 -14.37 -6.93
N LEU A 144 7.75 -15.15 -7.93
CA LEU A 144 6.38 -15.66 -8.03
C LEU A 144 5.91 -16.35 -6.73
N ALA A 145 4.64 -16.16 -6.39
CA ALA A 145 4.01 -16.77 -5.22
C ALA A 145 2.61 -17.30 -5.56
N ASP A 146 2.23 -18.39 -4.90
CA ASP A 146 0.86 -18.95 -4.98
C ASP A 146 0.02 -18.37 -3.83
N GLU A 147 -0.33 -17.09 -3.92
CA GLU A 147 -1.09 -16.41 -2.87
C GLU A 147 -2.47 -17.02 -2.66
N VAL A 148 -2.85 -17.21 -1.39
CA VAL A 148 -4.11 -17.83 -0.99
C VAL A 148 -4.77 -17.02 0.14
N PRO A 149 -6.10 -16.93 0.18
CA PRO A 149 -6.80 -16.24 1.25
C PRO A 149 -6.76 -17.01 2.58
N ALA A 150 -7.09 -16.31 3.66
CA ALA A 150 -7.01 -16.82 5.04
C ALA A 150 -7.86 -18.08 5.29
N TRP A 151 -8.97 -18.25 4.56
CA TRP A 151 -9.96 -19.31 4.76
C TRP A 151 -9.70 -20.59 3.95
N VAL A 152 -8.57 -20.72 3.25
CA VAL A 152 -8.26 -21.98 2.55
C VAL A 152 -7.92 -23.11 3.52
N SER A 153 -8.16 -24.36 3.10
CA SER A 153 -7.76 -25.53 3.90
C SER A 153 -6.24 -25.60 4.12
N ASP A 154 -5.84 -26.20 5.24
CA ASP A 154 -4.43 -26.52 5.56
C ASP A 154 -3.69 -27.21 4.41
N LYS A 155 -4.38 -28.13 3.73
CA LYS A 155 -3.82 -28.85 2.59
C LYS A 155 -3.51 -27.89 1.45
N ARG A 156 -4.41 -26.95 1.14
CA ARG A 156 -4.22 -25.95 0.07
C ARG A 156 -3.10 -24.96 0.43
N ASN A 157 -3.02 -24.54 1.69
CA ASN A 157 -1.96 -23.65 2.18
C ASN A 157 -0.57 -24.31 2.04
N ARG A 158 -0.42 -25.57 2.47
CA ARG A 158 0.83 -26.33 2.30
C ARG A 158 1.24 -26.48 0.83
N VAL A 159 0.29 -26.76 -0.06
CA VAL A 159 0.55 -26.84 -1.51
C VAL A 159 1.01 -25.48 -2.07
N SER A 160 0.42 -24.38 -1.60
CA SER A 160 0.81 -23.03 -1.98
C SER A 160 2.25 -22.71 -1.56
N ILE A 161 2.65 -23.06 -0.32
CA ILE A 161 4.04 -22.94 0.17
C ILE A 161 4.99 -23.75 -0.71
N GLN A 162 4.68 -25.03 -0.98
CA GLN A 162 5.53 -25.89 -1.81
C GLN A 162 5.74 -25.35 -3.23
N ARG A 163 4.69 -24.80 -3.85
CA ARG A 163 4.78 -24.19 -5.19
C ARG A 163 5.62 -22.93 -5.17
N THR A 164 5.39 -22.07 -4.19
CA THR A 164 6.15 -20.81 -4.04
C THR A 164 7.63 -21.09 -3.84
N MET A 165 8.00 -22.10 -3.04
CA MET A 165 9.42 -22.49 -2.88
C MET A 165 10.02 -23.03 -4.18
N ARG A 166 9.28 -23.87 -4.92
CA ARG A 166 9.75 -24.36 -6.22
C ARG A 166 9.97 -23.21 -7.20
N TRP A 167 9.02 -22.29 -7.30
CA TRP A 167 9.15 -21.15 -8.22
C TRP A 167 10.26 -20.19 -7.82
N LEU A 168 10.50 -20.00 -6.51
CA LEU A 168 11.68 -19.27 -6.02
C LEU A 168 12.97 -19.94 -6.53
N ASP A 169 13.13 -21.24 -6.32
CA ASP A 169 14.32 -21.97 -6.75
C ASP A 169 14.49 -21.94 -8.29
N ASP A 170 13.40 -22.09 -9.05
CA ASP A 170 13.39 -21.97 -10.52
C ASP A 170 13.80 -20.56 -10.98
N CYS A 171 13.25 -19.50 -10.37
CA CYS A 171 13.56 -18.12 -10.73
C CYS A 171 15.03 -17.78 -10.43
N LEU A 172 15.57 -18.24 -9.29
CA LEU A 172 16.98 -18.03 -8.94
C LEU A 172 17.93 -18.75 -9.90
N ALA A 173 17.59 -19.98 -10.30
CA ALA A 173 18.37 -20.73 -11.29
C ALA A 173 18.39 -20.03 -12.65
N LEU A 174 17.23 -19.54 -13.11
CA LEU A 174 17.11 -18.79 -14.36
C LEU A 174 17.82 -17.44 -14.32
N ALA A 175 17.69 -16.69 -13.21
CA ALA A 175 18.40 -15.42 -13.02
C ALA A 175 19.92 -15.61 -13.12
N LYS A 176 20.44 -16.66 -12.50
CA LYS A 176 21.86 -17.02 -12.59
C LYS A 176 22.27 -17.44 -14.00
N ALA A 177 21.45 -18.22 -14.69
CA ALA A 177 21.75 -18.71 -16.04
C ALA A 177 21.77 -17.59 -17.09
N ASN A 178 20.92 -16.57 -16.91
CA ASN A 178 20.73 -15.47 -17.85
C ASN A 178 21.49 -14.19 -17.45
N ASP A 179 22.24 -14.20 -16.35
CA ASP A 179 22.87 -13.01 -15.76
C ASP A 179 21.86 -11.86 -15.54
N THR A 180 20.66 -12.21 -15.05
CA THR A 180 19.59 -11.24 -14.79
C THR A 180 19.97 -10.38 -13.59
N GLY A 181 20.18 -9.08 -13.82
CA GLY A 181 20.48 -8.10 -12.77
C GLY A 181 19.30 -7.76 -11.85
N GLY A 182 19.54 -6.85 -10.92
CA GLY A 182 18.57 -6.42 -9.90
C GLY A 182 18.61 -7.28 -8.63
N ALA A 183 18.15 -6.72 -7.52
CA ALA A 183 18.07 -7.42 -6.24
C ALA A 183 16.83 -8.32 -6.17
N VAL A 184 16.96 -9.52 -5.61
CA VAL A 184 15.88 -10.52 -5.55
C VAL A 184 15.22 -10.50 -4.18
N PHE A 185 13.90 -10.36 -4.17
CA PHE A 185 13.10 -10.48 -2.96
C PHE A 185 12.32 -11.79 -2.98
N GLY A 186 12.62 -12.67 -2.02
CA GLY A 186 11.95 -13.95 -1.88
C GLY A 186 10.56 -13.81 -1.25
N SER A 187 9.55 -14.38 -1.90
CA SER A 187 8.16 -14.29 -1.42
C SER A 187 7.86 -15.24 -0.26
N ILE A 188 7.26 -14.69 0.80
CA ILE A 188 6.86 -15.38 2.03
C ILE A 188 5.34 -15.38 2.15
N ILE A 189 4.78 -16.59 2.16
CA ILE A 189 3.36 -16.87 2.31
C ILE A 189 3.14 -17.78 3.54
N GLY A 190 1.90 -18.25 3.73
CA GLY A 190 1.58 -19.16 4.84
C GLY A 190 0.17 -18.99 5.41
N GLY A 191 -0.68 -18.16 4.79
CA GLY A 191 -2.05 -17.91 5.25
C GLY A 191 -2.07 -17.36 6.68
N SER A 192 -3.10 -17.76 7.42
CA SER A 192 -3.35 -17.29 8.80
C SER A 192 -2.77 -18.24 9.86
N LYS A 193 -1.72 -18.99 9.52
CA LYS A 193 -1.07 -19.96 10.42
C LYS A 193 0.35 -19.53 10.76
N ILE A 194 0.58 -19.29 12.06
CA ILE A 194 1.87 -18.89 12.62
C ILE A 194 3.00 -19.84 12.20
N ASN A 195 2.80 -21.16 12.36
CA ASN A 195 3.83 -22.16 12.06
C ASN A 195 4.15 -22.21 10.56
N ASP A 196 3.14 -22.09 9.70
CA ASP A 196 3.33 -22.12 8.24
C ASP A 196 4.05 -20.86 7.75
N ARG A 197 3.70 -19.69 8.31
CA ARG A 197 4.39 -18.41 8.08
C ARG A 197 5.86 -18.46 8.50
N LYS A 198 6.13 -18.97 9.71
CA LYS A 198 7.48 -19.16 10.24
C LYS A 198 8.30 -20.13 9.39
N TYR A 199 7.71 -21.27 9.04
CA TYR A 199 8.35 -22.26 8.18
C TYR A 199 8.73 -21.66 6.82
N CYS A 200 7.80 -20.97 6.15
CA CYS A 200 8.08 -20.35 4.85
C CYS A 200 9.18 -19.28 4.97
N ALA A 201 9.15 -18.42 5.99
CA ALA A 201 10.17 -17.41 6.22
C ALA A 201 11.57 -18.02 6.41
N GLN A 202 11.68 -19.10 7.19
CA GLN A 202 12.92 -19.83 7.41
C GLN A 202 13.43 -20.52 6.15
N GLU A 203 12.54 -21.09 5.33
CA GLU A 203 12.95 -21.72 4.07
C GLU A 203 13.48 -20.67 3.09
N VAL A 204 12.76 -19.56 2.90
CA VAL A 204 13.19 -18.48 2.00
C VAL A 204 14.51 -17.87 2.44
N SER A 205 14.72 -17.67 3.75
CA SER A 205 15.96 -17.07 4.28
C SER A 205 17.22 -17.92 4.08
N ARG A 206 17.09 -19.22 3.80
CA ARG A 206 18.21 -20.09 3.42
C ARG A 206 18.65 -19.93 1.96
N ARG A 207 17.87 -19.25 1.11
CA ARG A 207 18.22 -18.99 -0.30
C ARG A 207 19.01 -17.68 -0.41
N ASN A 208 19.75 -17.55 -1.51
CA ASN A 208 20.50 -16.34 -1.83
C ASN A 208 19.58 -15.24 -2.38
N VAL A 209 18.81 -14.61 -1.47
CA VAL A 209 17.95 -13.45 -1.77
C VAL A 209 18.44 -12.23 -0.99
N GLU A 210 18.31 -11.05 -1.58
CA GLU A 210 18.74 -9.78 -0.99
C GLU A 210 17.70 -9.18 -0.03
N GLY A 211 16.43 -9.58 -0.14
CA GLY A 211 15.35 -9.14 0.73
C GLY A 211 14.17 -10.11 0.75
N PHE A 212 13.12 -9.73 1.47
CA PHE A 212 11.95 -10.59 1.70
C PHE A 212 10.67 -9.86 1.35
N ASN A 213 9.78 -10.49 0.60
CA ASN A 213 8.46 -9.96 0.28
C ASN A 213 7.38 -10.77 0.99
N ILE A 214 6.70 -10.15 1.94
CA ILE A 214 5.62 -10.73 2.74
C ILE A 214 4.30 -10.49 2.00
N VAL A 215 3.59 -11.56 1.69
CA VAL A 215 2.37 -11.54 0.86
C VAL A 215 1.23 -12.37 1.47
N GLY A 216 0.02 -12.27 0.92
CA GLY A 216 -1.17 -12.91 1.48
C GLY A 216 -1.68 -12.30 2.79
N PHE A 217 -1.43 -11.01 3.01
CA PHE A 217 -2.12 -10.17 4.00
C PHE A 217 -3.15 -9.27 3.26
N GLY A 218 -4.17 -8.79 3.96
CA GLY A 218 -5.34 -8.15 3.37
C GLY A 218 -6.30 -9.13 2.70
N LEU A 219 -6.12 -10.45 2.92
CA LEU A 219 -6.90 -11.53 2.28
C LEU A 219 -7.72 -12.32 3.30
N GLY A 220 -8.28 -11.61 4.27
CA GLY A 220 -9.24 -12.15 5.24
C GLY A 220 -8.73 -12.31 6.66
N GLU A 221 -7.45 -11.99 6.95
CA GLU A 221 -6.99 -11.91 8.34
C GLU A 221 -7.59 -10.69 9.04
N SER A 222 -7.85 -10.81 10.34
CA SER A 222 -8.32 -9.67 11.15
C SER A 222 -7.17 -8.73 11.52
N MET A 223 -7.52 -7.47 11.84
CA MET A 223 -6.58 -6.48 12.38
C MET A 223 -5.90 -6.97 13.68
N ASP A 224 -6.56 -7.83 14.46
CA ASP A 224 -6.07 -8.32 15.75
C ASP A 224 -5.08 -9.49 15.61
N GLU A 225 -5.29 -10.36 14.62
CA GLU A 225 -4.40 -11.51 14.36
C GLU A 225 -3.12 -11.08 13.62
N ARG A 226 -3.21 -10.03 12.79
CA ARG A 226 -2.13 -9.59 11.91
C ARG A 226 -0.80 -9.34 12.63
N PRO A 227 -0.72 -8.59 13.75
CA PRO A 227 0.56 -8.33 14.43
C PRO A 227 1.27 -9.60 14.87
N THR A 228 0.53 -10.64 15.26
CA THR A 228 1.11 -11.92 15.69
C THR A 228 1.64 -12.71 14.49
N LEU A 229 0.91 -12.73 13.37
CA LEU A 229 1.38 -13.36 12.13
C LEU A 229 2.63 -12.67 11.57
N LEU A 230 2.66 -11.34 11.57
CA LEU A 230 3.80 -10.57 11.08
C LEU A 230 5.04 -10.77 11.94
N ARG A 231 4.93 -10.73 13.28
CA ARG A 231 6.06 -11.00 14.18
C ARG A 231 6.65 -12.39 13.97
N ALA A 232 5.81 -13.42 13.79
CA ALA A 232 6.28 -14.77 13.52
C ALA A 232 7.13 -14.86 12.25
N VAL A 233 6.81 -14.07 11.23
CA VAL A 233 7.62 -13.94 10.01
C VAL A 233 8.90 -13.17 10.33
N THR A 234 8.81 -11.95 10.85
CA THR A 234 9.96 -11.05 10.97
C THR A 234 11.02 -11.50 11.97
N GLU A 235 10.63 -12.21 13.04
CA GLU A 235 11.55 -12.88 13.98
C GLU A 235 12.33 -14.04 13.34
N SER A 236 11.85 -14.56 12.21
CA SER A 236 12.49 -15.66 11.47
C SER A 236 13.40 -15.17 10.34
N LEU A 237 13.53 -13.85 10.17
CA LEU A 237 14.28 -13.22 9.08
C LEU A 237 15.54 -12.52 9.58
N PRO A 238 16.63 -12.56 8.80
CA PRO A 238 17.83 -11.77 9.05
C PRO A 238 17.50 -10.28 9.28
N GLU A 239 18.17 -9.67 10.24
CA GLU A 239 17.94 -8.27 10.60
C GLU A 239 18.55 -7.29 9.59
N ASP A 240 19.61 -7.70 8.90
CA ASP A 240 20.41 -6.92 7.95
C ASP A 240 19.82 -6.87 6.53
N LYS A 241 18.63 -7.47 6.33
CA LYS A 241 17.93 -7.48 5.03
C LYS A 241 16.57 -6.79 5.12
N PRO A 242 16.16 -6.05 4.07
CA PRO A 242 14.90 -5.34 4.04
C PRO A 242 13.71 -6.29 3.92
N ARG A 243 12.60 -5.88 4.52
CA ARG A 243 11.32 -6.60 4.52
C ARG A 243 10.26 -5.75 3.84
N GLN A 244 9.72 -6.23 2.73
CA GLN A 244 8.61 -5.63 2.00
C GLN A 244 7.31 -6.34 2.36
N ILE A 245 6.20 -5.61 2.43
CA ILE A 245 4.85 -6.17 2.51
C ILE A 245 3.96 -5.63 1.40
N SER A 246 3.07 -6.48 0.89
CA SER A 246 1.97 -6.08 0.03
C SER A 246 0.63 -6.28 0.75
N GLY A 247 -0.33 -5.39 0.50
CA GLY A 247 -1.72 -5.55 0.96
C GLY A 247 -2.08 -4.82 2.27
N LEU A 248 -1.14 -4.09 2.87
CA LEU A 248 -1.44 -3.17 3.98
C LEU A 248 -1.57 -1.76 3.43
N GLY A 249 -2.69 -1.10 3.72
CA GLY A 249 -2.95 0.21 3.14
C GLY A 249 -3.50 1.25 4.07
N LEU A 250 -4.32 0.87 5.04
CA LEU A 250 -4.78 1.83 6.04
C LEU A 250 -3.59 2.29 6.90
N PRO A 251 -3.57 3.55 7.38
CA PRO A 251 -2.51 4.03 8.24
C PRO A 251 -2.25 3.13 9.46
N GLU A 252 -3.29 2.57 10.09
CA GLU A 252 -3.11 1.66 11.23
C GLU A 252 -2.48 0.33 10.84
N GLU A 253 -2.81 -0.19 9.66
CA GLU A 253 -2.21 -1.42 9.14
C GLU A 253 -0.73 -1.19 8.85
N VAL A 254 -0.38 -0.03 8.28
CA VAL A 254 1.02 0.38 8.10
C VAL A 254 1.73 0.46 9.45
N LEU A 255 1.14 1.11 10.46
CA LEU A 255 1.73 1.18 11.81
C LEU A 255 1.92 -0.20 12.44
N GLN A 256 0.98 -1.14 12.26
CA GLN A 256 1.13 -2.53 12.69
C GLN A 256 2.30 -3.22 11.97
N GLY A 257 2.41 -3.03 10.65
CA GLY A 257 3.52 -3.56 9.85
C GLY A 257 4.87 -2.99 10.30
N VAL A 258 4.94 -1.68 10.52
CA VAL A 258 6.14 -1.01 11.01
C VAL A 258 6.51 -1.55 12.39
N ALA A 259 5.56 -1.62 13.33
CA ALA A 259 5.80 -2.18 14.66
C ALA A 259 6.32 -3.63 14.60
N ALA A 260 5.85 -4.43 13.63
CA ALA A 260 6.36 -5.78 13.38
C ALA A 260 7.74 -5.83 12.69
N GLY A 261 8.28 -4.69 12.27
CA GLY A 261 9.61 -4.56 11.67
C GLY A 261 9.63 -4.70 10.15
N VAL A 262 8.56 -4.29 9.46
CA VAL A 262 8.51 -4.15 7.99
C VAL A 262 9.11 -2.80 7.56
N ASP A 263 9.86 -2.81 6.44
CA ASP A 263 10.63 -1.68 5.93
C ASP A 263 10.02 -1.04 4.68
N LEU A 264 9.32 -1.80 3.86
CA LEU A 264 8.82 -1.38 2.55
C LEU A 264 7.34 -1.76 2.39
N PHE A 265 6.51 -0.83 1.95
CA PHE A 265 5.06 -1.00 1.88
C PHE A 265 4.54 -0.81 0.47
N ASN A 266 3.96 -1.85 -0.11
CA ASN A 266 3.24 -1.77 -1.37
C ASN A 266 1.73 -1.67 -1.10
N SER A 267 1.15 -0.51 -1.44
CA SER A 267 -0.24 -0.18 -1.12
C SER A 267 -0.96 0.51 -2.26
N THR A 268 -2.24 0.17 -2.43
CA THR A 268 -3.19 0.83 -3.34
C THR A 268 -4.08 1.84 -2.65
N TYR A 269 -3.84 2.11 -1.37
CA TYR A 269 -4.73 2.93 -0.56
C TYR A 269 -4.96 4.33 -1.15
N ILE A 270 -3.89 4.99 -1.60
CA ILE A 270 -3.94 6.29 -2.29
C ILE A 270 -4.90 6.22 -3.48
N TYR A 271 -4.69 5.25 -4.38
CA TYR A 271 -5.51 5.08 -5.58
C TYR A 271 -7.00 4.92 -5.23
N HIS A 272 -7.33 4.05 -4.27
CA HIS A 272 -8.72 3.82 -3.89
C HIS A 272 -9.37 5.08 -3.28
N LEU A 273 -8.64 5.84 -2.47
CA LEU A 273 -9.12 7.11 -1.95
C LEU A 273 -9.35 8.12 -3.07
N THR A 274 -8.41 8.26 -4.00
CA THR A 274 -8.51 9.18 -5.13
C THR A 274 -9.73 8.87 -6.01
N ILE A 275 -9.95 7.61 -6.40
CA ILE A 275 -11.14 7.18 -7.15
C ILE A 275 -12.42 7.45 -6.34
N GLY A 276 -12.38 7.18 -5.04
CA GLY A 276 -13.48 7.43 -4.12
C GLY A 276 -13.82 8.91 -3.94
N GLY A 277 -12.88 9.83 -4.23
CA GLY A 277 -13.02 11.27 -3.96
C GLY A 277 -12.65 11.64 -2.52
N PHE A 278 -11.92 10.78 -1.83
CA PHE A 278 -11.48 10.99 -0.46
C PHE A 278 -10.09 11.62 -0.41
N ALA A 279 -9.96 12.73 0.32
CA ALA A 279 -8.68 13.37 0.60
C ALA A 279 -8.20 13.01 1.99
N LEU A 280 -6.94 12.62 2.13
CA LEU A 280 -6.32 12.36 3.44
C LEU A 280 -6.19 13.66 4.24
N THR A 281 -6.53 13.59 5.53
CA THR A 281 -6.52 14.75 6.45
C THR A 281 -5.95 14.42 7.83
N PHE A 282 -5.56 13.17 8.09
CA PHE A 282 -5.01 12.80 9.39
C PHE A 282 -3.71 13.57 9.71
N PRO A 283 -3.40 13.81 11.01
CA PRO A 283 -2.21 14.56 11.39
C PRO A 283 -0.92 13.90 10.89
N SER A 284 -0.12 14.60 10.08
CA SER A 284 1.27 14.25 9.75
C SER A 284 2.16 15.49 9.86
N GLU A 285 3.34 15.34 10.49
CA GLU A 285 4.47 16.28 10.75
C GLU A 285 4.21 17.79 10.93
N GLU A 286 3.53 18.48 10.02
CA GLU A 286 3.44 19.94 9.97
C GLU A 286 2.05 20.49 10.32
N ILE A 287 1.03 19.62 10.41
CA ILE A 287 -0.39 20.00 10.52
C ILE A 287 -0.88 20.08 11.97
N GLU A 288 -0.11 19.52 12.93
CA GLU A 288 -0.48 19.49 14.36
C GLU A 288 -0.67 20.88 14.99
N ARG A 289 -0.13 21.96 14.41
CA ARG A 289 -0.22 23.31 15.00
C ARG A 289 -1.48 24.10 14.64
N HIS A 290 -2.29 23.65 13.69
CA HIS A 290 -3.41 24.46 13.17
C HIS A 290 -4.73 23.72 12.95
N VAL A 291 -4.84 22.42 13.24
CA VAL A 291 -6.14 21.75 13.27
C VAL A 291 -6.83 22.09 14.59
N SER A 292 -7.65 23.15 14.58
CA SER A 292 -8.59 23.39 15.65
C SER A 292 -9.58 22.22 15.70
N VAL A 293 -9.69 21.62 16.89
CA VAL A 293 -10.60 20.50 17.22
C VAL A 293 -12.05 20.80 16.81
N ASP A 294 -12.42 22.07 16.69
CA ASP A 294 -13.76 22.51 16.28
C ASP A 294 -14.11 22.26 14.79
N GLN A 295 -13.15 21.97 13.91
CA GLN A 295 -13.43 21.70 12.48
C GLN A 295 -13.78 20.23 12.17
N LEU A 296 -13.64 19.32 13.14
CA LEU A 296 -13.84 17.87 12.97
C LEU A 296 -15.24 17.37 13.34
N ASN A 297 -16.11 18.25 13.86
CA ASN A 297 -17.32 17.82 14.56
C ASN A 297 -18.60 17.71 13.73
N ASP A 298 -18.60 17.96 12.41
CA ASP A 298 -19.87 18.15 11.69
C ASP A 298 -20.03 17.38 10.36
N THR A 299 -19.55 16.12 10.31
CA THR A 299 -19.97 15.20 9.24
C THR A 299 -20.21 13.77 9.70
N ILE A 300 -21.37 13.25 9.31
CA ILE A 300 -21.87 11.89 9.53
C ILE A 300 -20.85 10.84 9.04
N ARG A 301 -20.35 10.01 9.97
CA ARG A 301 -19.44 8.85 9.76
C ARG A 301 -18.00 9.16 9.33
N ASP A 302 -17.42 10.26 9.81
CA ASP A 302 -16.01 10.57 9.57
C ASP A 302 -15.13 9.91 10.64
N ASP A 303 -14.12 9.15 10.21
CA ASP A 303 -13.12 8.56 11.11
C ASP A 303 -11.96 9.53 11.40
N GLY A 304 -12.11 10.81 11.01
CA GLY A 304 -11.18 11.91 11.27
C GLY A 304 -9.91 11.85 10.43
N THR A 305 -9.77 10.85 9.54
CA THR A 305 -8.53 10.64 8.77
C THR A 305 -8.62 11.03 7.31
N LYS A 306 -9.83 11.25 6.79
CA LYS A 306 -10.08 11.61 5.41
C LYS A 306 -11.42 12.32 5.26
N ILE A 307 -11.51 13.21 4.28
CA ILE A 307 -12.76 13.89 3.93
C ILE A 307 -13.21 13.50 2.53
N ASN A 308 -14.53 13.38 2.31
CA ASN A 308 -15.08 13.12 0.97
C ASN A 308 -15.33 14.43 0.21
N LEU A 309 -14.44 14.79 -0.71
CA LEU A 309 -14.55 16.02 -1.50
C LEU A 309 -15.68 16.01 -2.53
N LYS A 310 -16.43 14.90 -2.68
CA LYS A 310 -17.69 14.86 -3.44
C LYS A 310 -18.89 15.35 -2.61
N ALA A 311 -18.76 15.45 -1.29
CA ALA A 311 -19.85 15.84 -0.41
C ALA A 311 -20.32 17.27 -0.69
N THR A 312 -21.64 17.50 -0.64
CA THR A 312 -22.25 18.79 -0.98
C THR A 312 -21.84 19.93 -0.05
N ILE A 313 -21.42 19.60 1.18
CA ILE A 313 -20.91 20.56 2.17
C ILE A 313 -19.72 21.38 1.64
N TYR A 314 -18.91 20.80 0.74
CA TYR A 314 -17.71 21.45 0.24
C TYR A 314 -17.97 22.38 -0.95
N ARG A 315 -19.20 22.47 -1.48
CA ARG A 315 -19.53 23.27 -2.68
C ARG A 315 -19.17 24.76 -2.58
N LYS A 316 -19.19 25.33 -1.36
CA LYS A 316 -18.88 26.74 -1.10
C LYS A 316 -17.64 26.93 -0.22
N ASP A 317 -16.93 25.84 0.08
CA ASP A 317 -15.78 25.86 0.95
C ASP A 317 -14.53 26.35 0.19
N THR A 318 -14.17 27.61 0.40
CA THR A 318 -13.02 28.24 -0.26
C THR A 318 -11.70 27.96 0.46
N SER A 319 -11.70 27.19 1.55
CA SER A 319 -10.45 26.76 2.19
C SER A 319 -9.76 25.67 1.36
N ARG A 320 -8.46 25.47 1.61
CA ARG A 320 -7.68 24.37 1.03
C ARG A 320 -8.07 23.04 1.67
N ILE A 321 -7.64 21.91 1.11
CA ILE A 321 -7.96 20.59 1.68
C ILE A 321 -7.47 20.49 3.13
N LEU A 322 -6.20 20.87 3.36
CA LEU A 322 -5.57 20.79 4.67
C LEU A 322 -4.65 21.99 4.90
N GLU A 323 -4.89 22.72 5.99
CA GLU A 323 -4.06 23.86 6.38
C GLU A 323 -2.60 23.45 6.64
N GLY A 324 -1.65 24.25 6.16
CA GLY A 324 -0.21 23.95 6.26
C GLY A 324 0.32 22.94 5.23
N CYS A 325 -0.53 22.19 4.52
CA CYS A 325 -0.06 21.27 3.48
C CYS A 325 0.59 22.03 2.30
N LYS A 326 1.80 21.58 1.92
CA LYS A 326 2.62 22.20 0.87
C LYS A 326 2.53 21.50 -0.49
N CYS A 327 1.59 20.57 -0.67
CA CYS A 327 1.37 19.95 -1.97
C CYS A 327 0.80 20.99 -2.96
N TYR A 328 1.04 20.79 -4.26
CA TYR A 328 0.52 21.66 -5.33
C TYR A 328 -0.99 21.92 -5.18
N THR A 329 -1.75 20.85 -4.93
CA THR A 329 -3.21 20.96 -4.78
C THR A 329 -3.64 21.89 -3.66
N CYS A 330 -3.06 21.76 -2.46
CA CYS A 330 -3.40 22.61 -1.32
C CYS A 330 -2.90 24.06 -1.46
N GLN A 331 -1.86 24.30 -2.27
CA GLN A 331 -1.32 25.63 -2.50
C GLN A 331 -2.10 26.41 -3.56
N ASN A 332 -2.75 25.71 -4.49
CA ASN A 332 -3.32 26.34 -5.69
C ASN A 332 -4.84 26.20 -5.81
N HIS A 333 -5.48 25.28 -5.07
CA HIS A 333 -6.89 24.97 -5.25
C HIS A 333 -7.67 24.91 -3.94
N THR A 334 -8.98 25.18 -4.02
CA THR A 334 -9.91 25.16 -2.90
C THR A 334 -10.73 23.86 -2.90
N LYS A 335 -11.29 23.49 -1.74
CA LYS A 335 -12.23 22.37 -1.62
C LYS A 335 -13.43 22.54 -2.55
N ALA A 336 -13.98 23.75 -2.68
CA ALA A 336 -15.07 24.07 -3.60
C ALA A 336 -14.73 23.80 -5.07
N TYR A 337 -13.52 24.18 -5.50
CA TYR A 337 -13.10 23.93 -6.88
C TYR A 337 -12.97 22.43 -7.16
N ILE A 338 -12.34 21.68 -6.24
CA ILE A 338 -12.18 20.23 -6.41
C ILE A 338 -13.54 19.51 -6.36
N ASN A 339 -14.43 19.93 -5.46
CA ASN A 339 -15.81 19.44 -5.42
C ASN A 339 -16.54 19.68 -6.73
N HIS A 340 -16.40 20.89 -7.31
CA HIS A 340 -16.94 21.20 -8.62
C HIS A 340 -16.41 20.24 -9.69
N LEU A 341 -15.09 20.05 -9.79
CA LEU A 341 -14.48 19.13 -10.77
C LEU A 341 -15.02 17.71 -10.65
N PHE A 342 -15.18 17.19 -9.43
CA PHE A 342 -15.81 15.87 -9.22
C PHE A 342 -17.26 15.82 -9.71
N ASN A 343 -18.04 16.87 -9.46
CA ASN A 343 -19.45 16.94 -9.84
C ASN A 343 -19.65 17.08 -11.36
N VAL A 344 -18.69 17.67 -12.07
CA VAL A 344 -18.71 17.77 -13.54
C VAL A 344 -17.90 16.66 -14.23
N HIS A 345 -17.42 15.67 -13.49
CA HIS A 345 -16.67 14.52 -13.99
C HIS A 345 -15.37 14.88 -14.74
N GLU A 346 -14.69 15.95 -14.32
CA GLU A 346 -13.43 16.37 -14.89
C GLU A 346 -12.25 15.56 -14.34
N MET A 347 -11.39 15.07 -15.23
CA MET A 347 -10.23 14.23 -14.87
C MET A 347 -9.23 14.94 -13.94
N LEU A 348 -9.20 16.28 -14.00
CA LEU A 348 -8.37 17.11 -13.15
C LEU A 348 -8.68 16.88 -11.65
N ALA A 349 -9.90 16.48 -11.29
CA ALA A 349 -10.24 16.15 -9.91
C ALA A 349 -9.35 15.03 -9.35
N GLN A 350 -9.19 13.94 -10.11
CA GLN A 350 -8.37 12.80 -9.71
C GLN A 350 -6.88 13.16 -9.70
N ILE A 351 -6.41 13.94 -10.68
CA ILE A 351 -5.01 14.39 -10.72
C ILE A 351 -4.66 15.20 -9.46
N LEU A 352 -5.46 16.21 -9.15
CA LEU A 352 -5.25 17.05 -7.96
C LEU A 352 -5.34 16.24 -6.66
N LEU A 353 -6.30 15.32 -6.58
CA LEU A 353 -6.48 14.50 -5.39
C LEU A 353 -5.35 13.48 -5.21
N GLU A 354 -4.85 12.88 -6.29
CA GLU A 354 -3.70 11.97 -6.25
C GLU A 354 -2.43 12.69 -5.77
N ILE A 355 -2.17 13.91 -6.28
CA ILE A 355 -1.02 14.71 -5.83
C ILE A 355 -1.11 14.96 -4.32
N HIS A 356 -2.29 15.36 -3.82
CA HIS A 356 -2.50 15.60 -2.39
C HIS A 356 -2.31 14.33 -1.56
N ASN A 357 -3.01 13.25 -1.91
CA ASN A 357 -2.98 12.00 -1.17
C ASN A 357 -1.58 11.38 -1.17
N THR A 358 -0.88 11.41 -2.30
CA THR A 358 0.50 10.92 -2.39
C THR A 358 1.45 11.74 -1.53
N TYR A 359 1.38 13.08 -1.63
CA TYR A 359 2.21 13.96 -0.81
C TYR A 359 2.00 13.70 0.69
N HIS A 360 0.73 13.62 1.10
CA HIS A 360 0.34 13.41 2.50
C HIS A 360 0.80 12.04 3.01
N TYR A 361 0.60 10.98 2.22
CA TYR A 361 0.97 9.63 2.64
C TYR A 361 2.48 9.42 2.67
N LEU A 362 3.26 10.03 1.78
CA LEU A 362 4.72 10.05 1.89
C LEU A 362 5.18 10.81 3.14
N GLY A 363 4.51 11.91 3.49
CA GLY A 363 4.75 12.63 4.75
C GLY A 363 4.48 11.80 6.01
N PHE A 364 3.48 10.92 5.97
CA PHE A 364 3.23 9.96 7.04
C PHE A 364 4.40 8.98 7.26
N PHE A 365 4.99 8.47 6.18
CA PHE A 365 6.17 7.61 6.29
C PHE A 365 7.39 8.37 6.85
N ARG A 366 7.57 9.66 6.50
CA ARG A 366 8.59 10.50 7.15
C ARG A 366 8.37 10.61 8.65
N LYS A 367 7.13 10.89 9.08
CA LYS A 367 6.79 11.01 10.51
C LYS A 367 7.11 9.74 11.27
N ILE A 368 6.80 8.59 10.68
CA ILE A 368 7.12 7.29 11.25
C ILE A 368 8.64 7.16 11.44
N ARG A 369 9.45 7.53 10.44
CA ARG A 369 10.92 7.48 10.56
C ARG A 369 11.43 8.38 11.68
N ASP A 370 10.92 9.60 11.77
CA ASP A 370 11.33 10.55 12.81
C ASP A 370 10.98 10.06 14.21
N THR A 371 9.75 9.58 14.42
CA THR A 371 9.34 9.01 15.72
C THR A 371 10.11 7.74 16.10
N ILE A 372 10.56 6.94 15.13
CA ILE A 372 11.46 5.80 15.42
C ILE A 372 12.83 6.29 15.87
N ARG A 373 13.40 7.29 15.20
CA ARG A 373 14.71 7.89 15.56
C ARG A 373 14.68 8.56 16.93
N GLU A 374 13.57 9.22 17.26
CA GLU A 374 13.33 9.89 18.54
C GLU A 374 12.94 8.93 19.66
N GLY A 375 12.60 7.67 19.35
CA GLY A 375 12.14 6.69 20.32
C GLY A 375 10.69 6.88 20.80
N THR A 376 9.90 7.71 20.12
CA THR A 376 8.50 8.08 20.45
C THR A 376 7.47 7.35 19.59
N PHE A 377 7.89 6.41 18.74
CA PHE A 377 7.00 5.68 17.82
C PHE A 377 5.79 4.99 18.49
N GLU A 378 5.97 4.40 19.68
CA GLU A 378 4.84 3.73 20.36
C GLU A 378 3.77 4.73 20.80
N GLU A 379 4.18 5.90 21.32
CA GLU A 379 3.25 6.97 21.70
C GLU A 379 2.53 7.53 20.48
N PHE A 380 3.26 7.74 19.38
CA PHE A 380 2.67 8.16 18.11
C PHE A 380 1.62 7.19 17.62
N ARG A 381 1.93 5.88 17.65
CA ARG A 381 1.01 4.82 17.24
C ARG A 381 -0.23 4.75 18.12
N GLN A 382 -0.08 4.84 19.44
CA GLN A 382 -1.21 4.82 20.39
C GLN A 382 -2.13 6.02 20.17
N LYS A 383 -1.57 7.24 20.12
CA LYS A 383 -2.32 8.46 19.85
C LYS A 383 -3.09 8.41 18.53
N PHE A 384 -2.46 7.88 17.47
CA PHE A 384 -3.11 7.73 16.16
C PHE A 384 -4.33 6.79 16.22
N VAL A 385 -4.21 5.67 16.94
CA VAL A 385 -5.32 4.70 17.09
C VAL A 385 -6.41 5.24 18.01
N GLU A 386 -6.05 5.92 19.09
CA GLU A 386 -6.98 6.55 20.03
C GLU A 386 -7.82 7.64 19.36
N SER A 387 -7.17 8.57 18.64
CA SER A 387 -7.88 9.63 17.91
C SER A 387 -8.92 9.04 16.96
N ARG A 388 -8.61 7.90 16.33
CA ARG A 388 -9.53 7.20 15.44
C ARG A 388 -10.71 6.54 16.15
N ARG A 389 -10.50 5.96 17.33
CA ARG A 389 -11.58 5.33 18.13
C ARG A 389 -12.56 6.37 18.66
N GLU A 390 -12.06 7.54 19.06
CA GLU A 390 -12.89 8.64 19.55
C GLU A 390 -13.85 9.16 18.47
N HIS A 391 -13.40 9.24 17.22
CA HIS A 391 -14.24 9.67 16.09
C HIS A 391 -15.19 8.58 15.57
N ALA A 392 -14.97 7.30 15.95
CA ALA A 392 -15.80 6.16 15.52
C ALA A 392 -16.91 5.79 16.54
N ALA A 393 -16.88 6.32 17.76
CA ALA A 393 -17.88 6.01 18.79
C ALA A 393 -19.21 6.74 18.51
N PRO A 394 -20.37 6.05 18.52
CA PRO A 394 -21.65 6.74 18.46
C PRO A 394 -21.84 7.56 19.73
N ALA A 395 -22.27 8.82 19.58
CA ALA A 395 -22.81 9.60 20.69
C ALA A 395 -23.94 8.78 21.34
N ALA A 396 -23.66 8.19 22.49
CA ALA A 396 -24.66 7.49 23.27
C ALA A 396 -25.74 8.50 23.65
N ALA A 397 -26.98 8.22 23.24
CA ALA A 397 -28.13 9.04 23.55
C ALA A 397 -28.36 9.07 25.06
N ASP A 398 -28.09 10.22 25.67
CA ASP A 398 -28.53 10.55 27.02
C ASP A 398 -29.95 11.13 26.93
N ASN A 399 -30.93 10.26 26.68
CA ASN A 399 -32.34 10.61 26.86
C ASN A 399 -32.81 10.02 28.19
N THR A 400 -32.65 10.80 29.27
CA THR A 400 -33.52 10.67 30.44
C THR A 400 -34.84 11.38 30.13
N ASP A 401 -35.71 10.71 29.37
CA ASP A 401 -37.12 11.14 29.28
C ASP A 401 -37.88 10.51 30.45
N THR A 402 -38.25 11.37 31.39
CA THR A 402 -39.26 11.09 32.40
C THR A 402 -40.62 10.90 31.74
N ASP A 403 -41.20 9.72 31.98
CA ASP A 403 -42.59 9.38 31.73
C ASP A 403 -43.57 10.47 32.20
N SER A 404 -44.45 10.88 31.30
CA SER A 404 -45.82 11.24 31.69
C SER A 404 -46.79 10.76 30.61
N ALA A 405 -47.40 9.61 30.88
CA ALA A 405 -48.54 9.07 30.17
C ALA A 405 -49.83 9.82 30.54
N ALA A 406 -50.65 10.12 29.53
CA ALA A 406 -52.11 10.27 29.54
C ALA A 406 -52.51 10.88 28.17
N ASP A 407 -53.54 10.49 27.44
CA ASP A 407 -54.52 9.41 27.51
C ASP A 407 -55.40 9.55 26.23
N ASN A 408 -56.05 8.46 25.82
CA ASN A 408 -57.27 8.37 24.97
C ASN A 408 -57.23 8.59 23.45
N ALA A 409 -57.23 7.44 22.75
CA ALA A 409 -58.34 6.83 21.98
C ALA A 409 -59.26 7.65 21.03
N ASP A 410 -59.59 6.96 19.93
CA ASP A 410 -60.62 7.19 18.90
C ASP A 410 -60.38 8.39 17.94
N THR A 411 -60.57 8.28 16.62
CA THR A 411 -61.49 7.45 15.83
C THR A 411 -60.98 7.33 14.39
N ALA A 412 -61.23 6.18 13.77
CA ALA A 412 -61.10 5.97 12.34
C ALA A 412 -62.14 6.79 11.54
N ALA A 413 -61.75 7.33 10.38
CA ALA A 413 -62.40 7.08 9.07
C ALA A 413 -62.04 8.10 7.97
N LEU A 414 -61.98 7.56 6.74
CA LEU A 414 -62.31 8.16 5.43
C LEU A 414 -61.22 8.84 4.59
N CYS A 415 -60.64 8.01 3.71
CA CYS A 415 -60.62 8.11 2.24
C CYS A 415 -60.87 9.49 1.58
N ALA A 416 -59.91 9.92 0.77
CA ALA A 416 -60.05 10.05 -0.69
C ALA A 416 -58.66 10.01 -1.35
#